data_AF-A0ABD2PMA4-F1
#
_entry.id   AF-A0ABD2PMA4-F1
#
_cell.length_a   1.000
_cell.length_b   1.000
_cell.length_c   1.000
_cell.angle_alpha   90.00
_cell.angle_beta   90.00
_cell.angle_gamma   90.00
#
_symmetry.space_group_name_H-M   'P 1'
#
loop_
_entity.id
_entity.type
_entity.pdbx_description
1 polymer ?
#
loop_
_entity_poly.entity_id
_entity_poly.type
_entity_poly.pdbx_seq_one_letter_code
_entity_poly.pdbx_strand_id
1 'polypeptide(L)'
;MFGKGVYFTDVSTKAAQYCFNRDSRVGDPGYLLLCEVYLGNMKETYEADKSELPKKYASRACIGQYQPDMKEFMQLGDAKFPHCTQLIMQNPKLDLNYNEY
;
A
#
# COMPACT_ATOMS: atom_id res chain seq x y z
N MET A 1 -11.65 -2.46 -5.49
CA MET A 1 -10.77 -1.46 -4.85
C MET A 1 -11.62 -0.33 -4.28
N PHE A 2 -11.18 0.24 -3.16
CA PHE A 2 -11.92 0.24 -1.89
C PHE A 2 -12.90 1.41 -1.65
N GLY A 3 -13.55 1.91 -2.71
CA GLY A 3 -14.44 3.07 -2.64
C GLY A 3 -13.76 4.34 -3.11
N LYS A 4 -14.14 5.50 -2.55
CA LYS A 4 -13.44 6.78 -2.78
C LYS A 4 -12.54 7.04 -1.60
N GLY A 5 -11.27 7.36 -1.86
CA GLY A 5 -10.27 7.61 -0.84
C GLY A 5 -8.92 8.02 -1.44
N VAL A 6 -7.93 8.19 -0.57
CA VAL A 6 -6.52 8.34 -0.96
C VAL A 6 -5.84 7.00 -0.71
N TYR A 7 -5.15 6.47 -1.72
CA TYR A 7 -4.59 5.13 -1.70
C TYR A 7 -3.08 5.18 -1.53
N PHE A 8 -2.58 4.40 -0.58
CA PHE A 8 -1.15 4.23 -0.34
C PHE A 8 -0.74 2.77 -0.48
N THR A 9 0.56 2.55 -0.63
CA THR A 9 1.16 1.22 -0.62
C THR A 9 2.54 1.31 0.02
N ASP A 10 2.95 0.21 0.64
CA ASP A 10 4.27 -0.02 1.23
C ASP A 10 5.28 -0.57 0.21
N VAL A 11 4.86 -0.79 -1.05
CA VAL A 11 5.71 -1.30 -2.14
C VAL A 11 5.86 -0.25 -3.25
N SER A 12 7.06 0.30 -3.40
CA SER A 12 7.35 1.38 -4.36
C SER A 12 7.08 0.99 -5.82
N THR A 13 7.34 -0.26 -6.22
CA THR A 13 7.08 -0.73 -7.59
C THR A 13 5.59 -0.79 -7.92
N LYS A 14 4.73 -1.04 -6.93
CA LYS A 14 3.27 -0.93 -7.10
C LYS A 14 2.85 0.52 -7.30
N ALA A 15 3.36 1.44 -6.47
CA ALA A 15 3.08 2.86 -6.64
C ALA A 15 3.54 3.37 -8.03
N ALA A 16 4.71 2.91 -8.48
CA ALA A 16 5.29 3.31 -9.77
C ALA A 16 4.44 2.91 -10.99
N GLN A 17 3.60 1.87 -10.89
CA GLN A 17 2.67 1.50 -11.96
C GLN A 17 1.64 2.60 -12.25
N TYR A 18 1.36 3.47 -11.28
CA TYR A 18 0.44 4.59 -11.42
C TYR A 18 1.10 5.87 -11.95
N CYS A 19 2.43 5.89 -12.15
CA CYS A 19 3.13 7.04 -12.71
C CYS A 19 2.91 7.23 -14.21
N PHE A 20 2.53 6.17 -14.92
CA PHE A 20 2.50 6.17 -16.37
C PHE A 20 1.11 5.86 -16.91
N ASN A 21 0.73 6.56 -17.97
CA ASN A 21 -0.51 6.35 -18.69
C ASN A 21 -0.21 6.07 -20.17
N ARG A 22 -1.26 5.95 -20.98
CA ARG A 22 -1.14 5.66 -22.42
C ARG A 22 -0.33 6.69 -23.22
N ASP A 23 -0.21 7.91 -22.71
CA ASP A 23 0.47 9.02 -23.38
C ASP A 23 1.94 9.18 -22.89
N SER A 24 2.36 8.37 -21.91
CA SER A 24 3.73 8.33 -21.41
C SER A 24 4.69 7.75 -22.44
N ARG A 25 5.88 8.35 -22.56
CA ARG A 25 6.95 7.91 -23.46
C ARG A 25 8.11 7.29 -22.70
N VAL A 26 8.89 6.48 -23.41
CA VAL A 26 10.15 5.95 -22.90
C VAL A 26 11.06 7.12 -22.51
N GLY A 27 11.51 7.13 -21.25
CA GLY A 27 12.38 8.17 -20.70
C GLY A 27 11.65 9.30 -19.98
N ASP A 28 10.30 9.34 -19.99
CA ASP A 28 9.57 10.32 -19.18
C ASP A 28 9.81 10.05 -17.67
N PRO A 29 10.08 11.09 -16.85
CA PRO A 29 10.27 10.91 -15.42
C PRO A 29 8.95 10.56 -14.72
N GLY A 30 9.00 9.58 -13.81
CA GLY A 30 7.92 9.29 -12.87
C GLY A 30 8.25 9.84 -11.49
N TYR A 31 7.24 10.35 -10.79
CA TYR A 31 7.39 10.89 -9.43
C TYR A 31 6.59 10.06 -8.44
N LEU A 32 7.23 9.69 -7.33
CA LEU A 32 6.57 9.04 -6.20
C LEU A 32 6.55 9.98 -5.01
N LEU A 33 5.42 10.00 -4.31
CA LEU A 33 5.27 10.73 -3.06
C LEU A 33 5.44 9.75 -1.91
N LEU A 34 6.39 10.04 -1.03
CA LEU A 34 6.48 9.40 0.28
C LEU A 34 5.74 10.29 1.28
N CYS A 35 4.70 9.74 1.90
CA CYS A 35 3.86 10.48 2.83
C CYS A 35 3.85 9.80 4.20
N GLU A 36 3.94 10.59 5.26
CA GLU A 36 3.52 10.14 6.59
C GLU A 36 1.99 10.09 6.62
N VAL A 37 1.45 8.92 6.97
CA VAL A 37 0.00 8.66 6.97
C VAL A 37 -0.41 8.14 8.34
N TYR A 38 -1.29 8.89 9.01
CA TYR A 38 -1.90 8.46 10.27
C TYR A 38 -3.01 7.43 9.99
N LEU A 39 -2.62 6.16 9.88
CA LEU A 39 -3.53 5.07 9.54
C LEU A 39 -4.55 4.75 10.66
N GLY A 40 -4.24 5.06 11.91
CA GLY A 40 -5.10 4.80 13.06
C GLY A 40 -5.47 3.31 13.21
N ASN A 41 -6.67 3.03 13.70
CA ASN A 41 -7.17 1.65 13.78
C ASN A 41 -7.62 1.18 12.39
N MET A 42 -6.91 0.21 11.80
CA MET A 42 -7.16 -0.26 10.44
C MET A 42 -8.17 -1.42 10.41
N LYS A 43 -9.10 -1.40 9.46
CA LYS A 43 -9.89 -2.60 9.10
C LYS A 43 -9.09 -3.42 8.11
N GLU A 44 -8.56 -4.56 8.55
CA GLU A 44 -7.94 -5.51 7.63
C GLU A 44 -9.00 -6.18 6.74
N THR A 45 -8.68 -6.27 5.44
CA THR A 45 -9.47 -7.01 4.45
C THR A 45 -8.56 -7.86 3.58
N TYR A 46 -9.11 -8.91 2.99
CA TYR A 46 -8.36 -9.87 2.16
C TYR A 46 -8.83 -9.90 0.70
N GLU A 47 -9.86 -9.10 0.42
CA GLU A 47 -10.51 -8.94 -0.88
C GLU A 47 -10.99 -7.50 -1.04
N ALA A 48 -11.38 -7.13 -2.26
CA ALA A 48 -11.87 -5.80 -2.57
C ALA A 48 -13.23 -5.49 -1.90
N ASP A 49 -13.22 -4.68 -0.84
CA ASP A 49 -14.45 -4.26 -0.13
C ASP A 49 -14.65 -2.74 -0.21
N LYS A 50 -15.80 -2.32 -0.75
CA LYS A 50 -16.21 -0.91 -0.94
C LYS A 50 -17.25 -0.45 0.09
N SER A 51 -17.61 -1.31 1.04
CA SER A 51 -18.56 -0.96 2.10
C SER A 51 -18.05 0.20 2.95
N GLU A 52 -18.99 0.91 3.55
CA GLU A 52 -18.66 1.94 4.53
C GLU A 52 -17.79 1.37 5.64
N LEU A 53 -16.77 2.14 6.02
CA LEU A 53 -15.86 1.74 7.07
C LEU A 53 -16.61 1.83 8.42
N PRO A 54 -16.65 0.75 9.22
CA PRO A 54 -17.27 0.81 10.54
C PRO A 54 -16.61 1.91 11.39
N LYS A 55 -17.41 2.67 12.16
CA LYS A 55 -16.96 3.86 12.93
C LYS A 55 -15.76 3.65 13.86
N LYS A 56 -15.46 2.40 14.23
CA LYS A 56 -14.31 2.06 15.08
C LYS A 56 -12.96 2.05 14.34
N TYR A 57 -12.97 2.08 13.01
CA TYR A 57 -11.78 2.07 12.17
C TYR A 57 -11.58 3.44 11.51
N ALA A 58 -10.32 3.86 11.40
CA ALA A 58 -9.92 5.11 10.77
C ALA A 58 -9.53 4.92 9.29
N SER A 59 -9.01 3.73 8.96
CA SER A 59 -8.59 3.38 7.60
C SER A 59 -8.82 1.90 7.31
N ARG A 60 -8.46 1.48 6.10
CA ARG A 60 -8.56 0.10 5.63
C ARG A 60 -7.15 -0.37 5.27
N ALA A 61 -6.85 -1.64 5.52
CA ALA A 61 -5.63 -2.26 5.04
C ALA A 61 -6.02 -3.52 4.29
N CYS A 62 -5.96 -3.50 2.95
CA CYS A 62 -6.20 -4.72 2.20
C CYS A 62 -4.90 -5.47 2.01
N ILE A 63 -4.82 -6.65 2.62
CA ILE A 63 -3.61 -7.46 2.68
C ILE A 63 -3.39 -8.14 1.33
N GLY A 64 -2.18 -7.98 0.79
CA GLY A 64 -1.74 -8.60 -0.44
C GLY A 64 -1.02 -9.93 -0.23
N GLN A 65 -0.80 -10.65 -1.32
CA GLN A 65 -0.03 -11.90 -1.35
C GLN A 65 1.40 -11.69 -0.87
N TYR A 66 1.99 -10.52 -1.15
CA TYR A 66 3.36 -10.15 -0.80
C TYR A 66 3.37 -8.86 0.01
N GLN A 67 4.22 -8.83 1.05
CA GLN A 67 4.46 -7.63 1.85
C GLN A 67 5.95 -7.48 2.19
N PRO A 68 6.43 -6.27 2.45
CA PRO A 68 7.78 -6.05 2.97
C PRO A 68 8.04 -6.84 4.27
N ASP A 69 9.27 -7.34 4.48
CA ASP A 69 9.64 -7.91 5.78
C ASP A 69 9.77 -6.80 6.83
N MET A 70 8.82 -6.75 7.76
CA MET A 70 8.77 -5.74 8.83
C MET A 70 9.68 -6.05 10.03
N LYS A 71 10.53 -7.10 9.97
CA LYS A 71 11.56 -7.34 11.01
C LYS A 71 12.55 -6.19 11.12
N GLU A 72 12.89 -5.56 10.00
CA GLU A 72 13.74 -4.39 9.94
C GLU A 72 12.94 -3.21 9.38
N PHE A 73 12.76 -2.19 10.21
CA PHE A 73 12.08 -0.95 9.82
C PHE A 73 12.99 0.25 10.09
N MET A 74 12.89 1.26 9.23
CA MET A 74 13.41 2.59 9.51
C MET A 74 12.31 3.46 10.09
N GLN A 75 12.74 4.49 10.81
CA GLN A 75 11.85 5.49 11.38
C GLN A 75 12.31 6.88 10.93
N LEU A 76 11.38 7.68 10.43
CA LEU A 76 11.58 9.08 10.08
C LEU A 76 10.49 9.88 10.79
N GLY A 77 10.85 10.62 11.84
CA GLY A 77 9.87 11.21 12.74
C GLY A 77 9.08 10.13 13.47
N ASP A 78 7.75 10.21 13.43
CA ASP A 78 6.86 9.19 14.01
C ASP A 78 6.49 8.08 13.02
N ALA A 79 6.81 8.26 11.73
CA ALA A 79 6.54 7.30 10.69
C ALA A 79 7.54 6.15 10.70
N LYS A 80 7.02 4.91 10.73
CA LYS A 80 7.80 3.69 10.52
C LYS A 80 7.53 3.15 9.12
N PHE A 81 8.59 2.73 8.45
CA PHE A 81 8.48 2.15 7.11
C PHE A 81 9.49 1.02 6.94
N PRO A 82 9.18 0.01 6.10
CA PRO A 82 10.05 -1.13 5.90
C PRO A 82 11.41 -0.71 5.37
N HIS A 83 12.47 -1.24 5.99
CA HIS A 83 13.84 -1.10 5.53
C HIS A 83 14.32 -2.41 4.92
N CYS A 84 13.57 -2.91 3.94
CA CYS A 84 13.90 -4.17 3.30
C CYS A 84 13.74 -4.06 1.78
N THR A 85 14.62 -4.75 1.06
CA THR A 85 14.48 -4.95 -0.38
C THR A 85 13.66 -6.21 -0.71
N GLN A 86 13.40 -7.06 0.29
CA GLN A 86 12.73 -8.34 0.11
C GLN A 86 11.24 -8.25 0.43
N LEU A 87 10.44 -8.88 -0.42
CA LEU A 87 9.02 -9.12 -0.18
C LEU A 87 8.81 -10.56 0.26
N ILE A 88 7.99 -10.75 1.29
CA ILE A 88 7.63 -12.05 1.83
C ILE A 88 6.22 -12.41 1.35
N MET A 89 6.09 -13.59 0.77
CA MET A 89 4.78 -14.17 0.45
C MET A 89 4.04 -14.55 1.74
N GLN A 90 2.84 -13.98 1.94
CA GLN A 90 1.94 -14.29 3.05
C GLN A 90 0.99 -15.41 2.66
N ASN A 91 0.16 -15.17 1.64
CA ASN A 91 -0.84 -16.13 1.17
C ASN A 91 -1.07 -15.95 -0.33
N PRO A 92 -0.75 -16.94 -1.17
CA PRO A 92 -0.87 -16.82 -2.63
C PRO A 92 -2.31 -16.79 -3.14
N LYS A 93 -3.31 -17.00 -2.27
CA LYS A 93 -4.74 -17.02 -2.66
C LYS A 93 -5.44 -15.67 -2.48
N LEU A 94 -4.72 -14.62 -2.09
CA LEU A 94 -5.29 -13.28 -1.92
C LEU A 94 -5.47 -12.56 -3.26
N ASP A 95 -6.49 -11.70 -3.34
CA ASP A 95 -6.85 -11.01 -4.58
C ASP A 95 -5.81 -9.97 -5.01
N LEU A 96 -5.15 -9.34 -4.05
CA LEU A 96 -4.14 -8.32 -4.30
C LEU A 96 -2.73 -8.92 -4.25
N ASN A 97 -1.85 -8.49 -5.15
CA ASN A 97 -0.44 -8.87 -5.07
C ASN A 97 0.27 -8.21 -3.88
N TYR A 98 -0.02 -6.94 -3.59
CA TYR A 98 0.63 -6.17 -2.53
C TYR A 98 -0.40 -5.37 -1.73
N ASN A 99 -0.03 -4.96 -0.52
CA ASN A 99 -0.92 -4.19 0.37
C ASN A 99 -1.41 -2.88 -0.27
N GLU A 100 -2.63 -2.47 0.11
CA GLU A 100 -3.15 -1.11 -0.08
C GLU A 100 -3.74 -0.60 1.22
N TYR A 101 -3.52 0.69 1.46
CA TYR A 101 -4.02 1.43 2.61
C TYR A 101 -4.90 2.59 2.15
#